data_AF-A0A2V7Y857-F1
#
_entry.id   AF-A0A2V7Y857-F1
#
_cell.length_a   1.000
_cell.length_b   1.000
_cell.length_c   1.000
_cell.angle_alpha   90.00
_cell.angle_beta   90.00
_cell.angle_gamma   90.00
#
_symmetry.space_group_name_H-M   'P 1'
#
loop_
_entity.id
_entity.type
_entity.pdbx_description
1 polymer ?
#
loop_
_entity_poly.entity_id
_entity_poly.type
_entity_poly.pdbx_seq_one_letter_code
_entity_poly.pdbx_strand_id
1 'polypeptide(L)'
;MNVIAIHYAPGGGEALAGPLAEALDKTPYEVRARLSDPEGGPAVVARLETDARRFLVRGFELGGQGITATSRRGDTAEIAYRDLDLFLRGTRIDERTELKTTEQRKFSMGRALLTQGLMMTKTVRKTDKVTSLEREEFFHLYADGRPPLVFRSGALDYRSFGPALQPSVQANFTHLVEQVRQAFPEVPYNERLANRQSRARILGPGLTDKHLDVAISLLARVLRVRS
;
A
#
# COMPACT_ATOMS: atom_id res chain seq x y z
N MET A 1 -7.41 2.78 12.27
CA MET A 1 -8.35 3.79 11.74
C MET A 1 -7.55 5.03 11.38
N ASN A 2 -7.61 5.50 10.13
CA ASN A 2 -6.91 6.69 9.70
C ASN A 2 -7.92 7.83 9.60
N VAL A 3 -7.61 8.95 10.23
CA VAL A 3 -8.41 10.17 10.17
C VAL A 3 -7.69 11.11 9.21
N ILE A 4 -8.32 11.45 8.09
CA ILE A 4 -7.82 12.57 7.28
C ILE A 4 -8.42 13.84 7.85
N ALA A 5 -7.54 14.78 8.09
CA ALA A 5 -7.84 16.11 8.55
C ALA A 5 -7.27 17.11 7.55
N ILE A 6 -8.12 18.03 7.06
CA ILE A 6 -7.60 19.21 6.35
C ILE A 6 -7.34 20.26 7.42
N HIS A 7 -6.06 20.57 7.60
CA HIS A 7 -5.65 21.80 8.26
C HIS A 7 -5.63 22.90 7.22
N TYR A 8 -6.24 24.04 7.55
CA TYR A 8 -6.06 25.35 6.94
C TYR A 8 -5.65 25.33 5.45
N ALA A 9 -6.61 25.57 4.57
CA ALA A 9 -6.38 25.60 3.12
C ALA A 9 -6.45 27.05 2.61
N PRO A 10 -5.35 27.84 2.71
CA PRO A 10 -5.36 29.25 2.33
C PRO A 10 -5.79 29.40 0.86
N GLY A 11 -6.86 30.16 0.63
CA GLY A 11 -7.45 30.38 -0.71
C GLY A 11 -8.20 29.19 -1.31
N GLY A 12 -8.15 28.01 -0.68
CA GLY A 12 -8.83 26.79 -1.16
C GLY A 12 -10.14 26.46 -0.42
N GLY A 13 -10.39 27.09 0.73
CA GLY A 13 -11.53 26.76 1.60
C GLY A 13 -12.91 26.92 0.95
N GLU A 14 -13.08 27.85 0.02
CA GLU A 14 -14.39 28.12 -0.60
C GLU A 14 -14.80 27.04 -1.59
N ALA A 15 -13.88 26.61 -2.47
CA ALA A 15 -14.10 25.53 -3.43
C ALA A 15 -14.23 24.16 -2.76
N LEU A 16 -13.58 23.97 -1.61
CA LEU A 16 -13.59 22.72 -0.87
C LEU A 16 -14.80 22.60 0.09
N ALA A 17 -15.40 23.71 0.54
CA ALA A 17 -16.44 23.69 1.57
C ALA A 17 -17.67 22.85 1.21
N GLY A 18 -18.17 22.93 -0.02
CA GLY A 18 -19.35 22.17 -0.48
C GLY A 18 -19.11 20.66 -0.49
N PRO A 19 -18.12 20.15 -1.25
CA PRO A 19 -17.82 18.72 -1.31
C PRO A 19 -17.47 18.12 0.06
N LEU A 20 -16.81 18.89 0.92
CA LEU A 20 -16.43 18.44 2.26
C LEU A 20 -17.60 18.42 3.23
N ALA A 21 -18.54 19.36 3.13
CA ALA A 21 -19.76 19.39 3.92
C ALA A 21 -20.61 18.14 3.65
N GLU A 22 -20.77 17.78 2.39
CA GLU A 22 -21.44 16.54 1.97
C GLU A 22 -20.70 15.30 2.50
N ALA A 23 -19.37 15.24 2.35
CA ALA A 23 -18.58 14.09 2.81
C ALA A 23 -18.58 13.91 4.34
N LEU A 24 -18.89 14.98 5.09
CA LEU A 24 -18.80 15.03 6.54
C LEU A 24 -20.12 15.07 7.28
N ASP A 25 -21.23 15.10 6.55
CA ASP A 25 -22.55 15.36 7.12
C ASP A 25 -22.53 16.63 7.99
N LYS A 26 -21.99 17.71 7.40
CA LYS A 26 -21.85 19.03 8.00
C LYS A 26 -22.40 20.08 7.07
N THR A 27 -22.63 21.28 7.59
CA THR A 27 -22.97 22.41 6.73
C THR A 27 -21.72 22.97 6.02
N PRO A 28 -21.84 23.50 4.79
CA PRO A 28 -20.75 24.22 4.13
C PRO A 28 -20.19 25.37 4.97
N TYR A 29 -21.05 25.99 5.80
CA TYR A 29 -20.66 27.04 6.73
C TYR A 29 -19.68 26.53 7.80
N GLU A 30 -20.02 25.43 8.49
CA GLU A 30 -19.15 24.84 9.53
C GLU A 30 -17.81 24.36 8.97
N VAL A 31 -17.83 23.81 7.76
CA VAL A 31 -16.60 23.37 7.09
C VAL A 31 -15.74 24.57 6.69
N ARG A 32 -16.34 25.61 6.09
CA ARG A 32 -15.63 26.81 5.66
C ARG A 32 -14.97 27.53 6.85
N ALA A 33 -15.68 27.65 7.98
CA ALA A 33 -15.13 28.21 9.21
C ALA A 33 -13.85 27.49 9.67
N ARG A 34 -13.80 26.15 9.57
CA ARG A 34 -12.62 25.35 9.95
C ARG A 34 -11.48 25.38 8.94
N LEU A 35 -11.77 25.67 7.66
CA LEU A 35 -10.76 25.75 6.60
C LEU A 35 -10.12 27.14 6.50
N SER A 36 -10.84 28.17 6.93
CA SER A 36 -10.44 29.58 6.85
C SER A 36 -9.66 30.08 8.07
N ASP A 37 -9.75 29.40 9.20
CA ASP A 37 -9.04 29.76 10.42
C ASP A 37 -7.64 29.11 10.46
N PRO A 38 -6.54 29.89 10.48
CA PRO A 38 -5.18 29.38 10.65
C PRO A 38 -4.94 28.66 11.98
N GLU A 39 -5.68 29.03 13.03
CA GLU A 39 -5.67 28.38 14.36
C GLU A 39 -6.81 27.35 14.48
N GLY A 40 -7.69 27.29 13.48
CA GLY A 40 -8.79 26.36 13.36
C GLY A 40 -8.26 24.93 13.36
N GLY A 41 -8.60 24.20 14.41
CA GLY A 41 -8.30 22.78 14.51
C GLY A 41 -8.79 22.01 13.27
N PRO A 42 -8.21 20.83 13.00
CA PRO A 42 -8.43 20.15 11.73
C PRO A 42 -9.91 19.85 11.48
N ALA A 43 -10.40 20.19 10.28
CA ALA A 43 -11.62 19.59 9.79
C ALA A 43 -11.32 18.12 9.47
N VAL A 44 -11.76 17.19 10.32
CA VAL A 44 -11.80 15.77 9.97
C VAL A 44 -12.69 15.66 8.75
N VAL A 45 -12.17 15.15 7.63
CA VAL A 45 -12.83 15.04 6.30
C VAL A 45 -13.29 13.63 5.99
N ALA A 46 -12.61 12.63 6.52
CA ALA A 46 -12.99 11.24 6.33
C ALA A 46 -12.42 10.36 7.42
N ARG A 47 -13.19 9.34 7.80
CA ARG A 47 -12.67 8.14 8.46
C ARG A 47 -12.36 7.13 7.38
N LEU A 48 -11.08 6.81 7.22
CA LEU A 48 -10.64 5.82 6.25
C LEU A 48 -10.44 4.47 6.91
N GLU A 49 -10.70 3.44 6.11
CA GLU A 49 -10.31 2.08 6.44
C GLU A 49 -8.80 2.04 6.71
N THR A 50 -8.38 1.09 7.54
CA THR A 50 -6.95 0.80 7.74
C THR A 50 -6.69 -0.65 7.47
N ASP A 51 -5.43 -1.01 7.21
CA ASP A 51 -4.98 -2.40 7.04
C ASP A 51 -5.60 -3.36 8.07
N ALA A 52 -5.77 -2.92 9.33
CA ALA A 52 -6.38 -3.72 10.40
C ALA A 52 -7.84 -4.17 10.17
N ARG A 53 -8.59 -3.52 9.27
CA ARG A 53 -9.96 -3.89 8.92
C ARG A 53 -10.05 -4.64 7.59
N ARG A 54 -8.91 -4.90 6.94
CA ARG A 54 -8.85 -5.61 5.66
C ARG A 54 -8.66 -7.10 5.90
N PHE A 55 -9.24 -7.92 5.05
CA PHE A 55 -9.02 -9.36 5.09
C PHE A 55 -7.76 -9.69 4.29
N LEU A 56 -6.64 -9.92 4.99
CA LEU A 56 -5.37 -10.28 4.35
C LEU A 56 -5.41 -11.73 3.89
N VAL A 57 -5.42 -11.93 2.58
CA VAL A 57 -5.52 -13.24 1.96
C VAL A 57 -4.16 -13.95 2.04
N ARG A 58 -4.18 -15.20 2.50
CA ARG A 58 -3.06 -16.14 2.45
C ARG A 58 -3.32 -17.24 1.43
N GLY A 59 -4.46 -17.91 1.49
CA GLY A 59 -4.88 -18.90 0.50
C GLY A 59 -6.11 -18.42 -0.25
N PHE A 60 -6.30 -18.92 -1.47
CA PHE A 60 -7.47 -18.57 -2.28
C PHE A 60 -7.86 -19.71 -3.21
N GLU A 61 -9.14 -19.77 -3.54
CA GLU A 61 -9.72 -20.64 -4.55
C GLU A 61 -10.64 -19.80 -5.43
N LEU A 62 -10.43 -19.87 -6.75
CA LEU A 62 -11.32 -19.25 -7.74
C LEU A 62 -12.33 -20.31 -8.17
N GLY A 63 -13.56 -20.19 -7.68
CA GLY A 63 -14.66 -21.06 -8.07
C GLY A 63 -15.38 -20.55 -9.33
N GLY A 64 -16.44 -21.23 -9.74
CA GLY A 64 -17.28 -20.79 -10.86
C GLY A 64 -18.21 -19.61 -10.52
N GLN A 65 -18.46 -19.33 -9.24
CA GLN A 65 -19.44 -18.34 -8.77
C GLN A 65 -18.87 -17.30 -7.80
N GLY A 66 -17.63 -17.50 -7.34
CA GLY A 66 -17.02 -16.64 -6.34
C GLY A 66 -15.56 -16.96 -6.09
N ILE A 67 -14.98 -16.14 -5.22
CA ILE A 67 -13.65 -16.34 -4.65
C ILE A 67 -13.83 -16.75 -3.21
N THR A 68 -13.21 -17.86 -2.82
CA THR A 68 -13.04 -18.24 -1.43
C THR A 68 -11.61 -17.87 -1.02
N ALA A 69 -11.47 -17.06 0.02
CA ALA A 69 -10.20 -16.60 0.53
C ALA A 69 -10.00 -17.05 1.98
N THR A 70 -8.78 -17.42 2.33
CA THR A 70 -8.40 -17.81 3.69
C THR A 70 -7.30 -16.90 4.22
N SER A 71 -7.42 -16.47 5.47
CA SER A 71 -6.44 -15.65 6.16
C SER A 71 -5.29 -16.51 6.69
N ARG A 72 -4.19 -15.88 7.11
CA ARG A 72 -3.09 -16.60 7.81
C ARG A 72 -3.55 -17.26 9.12
N ARG A 73 -4.63 -16.78 9.73
CA ARG A 73 -5.20 -17.33 10.97
C ARG A 73 -6.22 -18.44 10.72
N GLY A 74 -6.52 -18.75 9.45
CA GLY A 74 -7.51 -19.74 9.06
C GLY A 74 -8.94 -19.18 8.98
N ASP A 75 -9.14 -17.87 9.14
CA ASP A 75 -10.44 -17.26 8.87
C ASP A 75 -10.77 -17.40 7.38
N THR A 76 -12.05 -17.59 7.04
CA THR A 76 -12.51 -17.69 5.65
C THR A 76 -13.41 -16.51 5.30
N ALA A 77 -13.27 -16.00 4.09
CA ALA A 77 -14.17 -15.02 3.50
C ALA A 77 -14.51 -15.43 2.07
N GLU A 78 -15.78 -15.33 1.72
CA GLU A 78 -16.27 -15.64 0.38
C GLU A 78 -16.85 -14.38 -0.24
N ILE A 79 -16.54 -14.16 -1.52
CA ILE A 79 -17.16 -13.11 -2.32
C ILE A 79 -17.73 -13.73 -3.58
N ALA A 80 -19.06 -13.65 -3.71
CA ALA A 80 -19.71 -13.99 -4.95
C ALA A 80 -19.32 -12.93 -5.99
N TYR A 81 -19.09 -13.42 -7.19
CA TYR A 81 -18.67 -12.62 -8.33
C TYR A 81 -19.58 -11.45 -8.67
N ARG A 82 -20.89 -11.64 -8.52
CA ARG A 82 -21.91 -10.60 -8.71
C ARG A 82 -21.88 -9.49 -7.65
N ASP A 83 -21.23 -9.73 -6.51
CA ASP A 83 -21.17 -8.78 -5.40
C ASP A 83 -19.93 -7.87 -5.48
N LEU A 84 -18.99 -8.15 -6.40
CA LEU A 84 -17.79 -7.35 -6.59
C LEU A 84 -18.15 -6.01 -7.23
N ASP A 85 -17.69 -4.92 -6.63
CA ASP A 85 -17.95 -3.55 -7.11
C ASP A 85 -16.67 -2.79 -7.51
N LEU A 86 -15.49 -3.25 -7.08
CA LEU A 86 -14.22 -2.65 -7.45
C LEU A 86 -13.05 -3.64 -7.34
N PHE A 87 -12.23 -3.67 -8.39
CA PHE A 87 -10.92 -4.31 -8.43
C PHE A 87 -9.83 -3.24 -8.50
N LEU A 88 -9.10 -3.04 -7.39
CA LEU A 88 -8.06 -2.03 -7.26
C LEU A 88 -6.67 -2.65 -7.14
N ARG A 89 -5.79 -2.44 -8.11
CA ARG A 89 -4.39 -2.93 -8.11
C ARG A 89 -3.39 -1.82 -7.75
N GLY A 90 -2.32 -2.19 -7.06
CA GLY A 90 -1.24 -1.26 -6.75
C GLY A 90 0.12 -1.89 -6.47
N THR A 91 1.09 -1.03 -6.14
CA THR A 91 2.43 -1.44 -5.69
C THR A 91 2.77 -0.71 -4.41
N ARG A 92 3.12 -1.48 -3.37
CA ARG A 92 3.66 -1.00 -2.11
C ARG A 92 5.18 -0.98 -2.20
N ILE A 93 5.80 0.03 -1.59
CA ILE A 93 7.26 0.12 -1.47
C ILE A 93 7.57 0.07 0.02
N ASP A 94 8.16 -1.04 0.45
CA ASP A 94 8.64 -1.22 1.81
C ASP A 94 10.12 -0.84 1.86
N GLU A 95 10.44 0.13 2.71
CA GLU A 95 11.80 0.58 2.95
C GLU A 95 12.42 -0.26 4.06
N ARG A 96 13.34 -1.17 3.71
CA ARG A 96 14.08 -1.98 4.65
C ARG A 96 15.48 -1.39 4.82
N THR A 97 15.75 -0.85 6.00
CA THR A 97 17.09 -0.36 6.35
C THR A 97 17.86 -1.49 7.02
N GLU A 98 18.87 -2.04 6.34
CA GLU A 98 19.83 -2.96 6.94
C GLU A 98 21.14 -2.24 7.25
N LEU A 99 21.61 -2.36 8.49
CA LEU A 99 22.96 -1.91 8.86
C LEU A 99 23.94 -3.01 8.47
N LYS A 100 24.66 -2.84 7.36
CA LYS A 100 25.69 -3.77 6.92
C LYS A 100 27.04 -3.32 7.47
N THR A 101 27.53 -4.00 8.50
CA THR A 101 28.91 -3.81 8.97
C THR A 101 29.86 -4.60 8.07
N THR A 102 30.61 -3.90 7.22
CA THR A 102 31.67 -4.48 6.39
C THR A 102 33.01 -4.32 7.10
N GLU A 103 33.69 -5.41 7.44
CA GLU A 103 35.06 -5.39 7.95
C GLU A 103 36.05 -5.45 6.77
N GLN A 104 36.90 -4.42 6.64
CA GLN A 104 37.98 -4.39 5.65
C GLN A 104 39.33 -4.40 6.36
N ARG A 105 40.19 -5.37 6.02
CA ARG A 105 41.59 -5.38 6.45
C ARG A 105 42.41 -4.52 5.50
N LYS A 106 42.94 -3.40 5.98
CA LYS A 106 43.83 -2.50 5.22
C LYS A 106 45.26 -2.66 5.68
N PHE A 107 46.19 -2.61 4.72
CA PHE A 107 47.63 -2.63 4.99
C PHE A 107 48.05 -1.37 5.76
N SER A 108 48.90 -1.52 6.77
CA SER A 108 49.42 -0.38 7.55
C SER A 108 50.92 -0.24 7.35
N MET A 109 51.31 0.56 6.35
CA MET A 109 52.72 0.86 6.06
C MET A 109 53.46 1.46 7.27
N GLY A 110 52.82 2.36 8.02
CA GLY A 110 53.43 3.00 9.19
C GLY A 110 53.74 2.03 10.34
N ARG A 111 52.94 0.98 10.53
CA ARG A 111 53.24 -0.07 11.53
C ARG A 111 54.28 -1.06 11.04
N ALA A 112 54.30 -1.38 9.75
CA ALA A 112 55.26 -2.33 9.17
C ALA A 112 56.72 -1.86 9.27
N LEU A 113 56.95 -0.54 9.23
CA LEU A 113 58.28 0.05 9.43
C LEU A 113 58.77 -0.07 10.88
N LEU A 114 57.86 -0.03 11.86
CA LEU A 114 58.19 -0.14 13.28
C LEU A 114 58.47 -1.58 13.72
N THR A 115 57.97 -2.58 12.98
CA THR A 115 58.07 -4.01 13.31
C THR A 115 59.13 -4.75 12.49
N GLN A 116 60.16 -4.05 12.01
CA GLN A 116 61.24 -4.60 11.17
C GLN A 116 60.74 -5.48 9.99
N GLY A 117 59.71 -5.03 9.28
CA GLY A 117 59.26 -5.69 8.04
C GLY A 117 58.18 -6.77 8.21
N LEU A 118 57.71 -7.04 9.42
CA LEU A 118 56.54 -7.92 9.62
C LEU A 118 55.24 -7.22 9.22
N MET A 119 54.51 -7.78 8.23
CA MET A 119 53.24 -7.23 7.74
C MET A 119 52.16 -7.27 8.82
N MET A 120 51.72 -6.11 9.30
CA MET A 120 50.50 -6.00 10.12
C MET A 120 49.34 -5.39 9.32
N THR A 121 48.18 -6.06 9.36
CA THR A 121 46.93 -5.54 8.79
C THR A 121 46.13 -4.82 9.88
N LYS A 122 45.48 -3.70 9.52
CA LYS A 122 44.52 -2.98 10.36
C LYS A 122 43.11 -3.36 9.93
N THR A 123 42.31 -3.94 10.82
CA THR A 123 40.88 -4.14 10.58
C THR A 123 40.14 -2.81 10.75
N VAL A 124 39.45 -2.37 9.71
CA VAL A 124 38.57 -1.19 9.71
C VAL A 124 37.14 -1.69 9.61
N ARG A 125 36.33 -1.42 10.64
CA ARG A 125 34.88 -1.64 10.61
C ARG A 125 34.21 -0.46 9.93
N LYS A 126 33.54 -0.70 8.82
CA LYS A 126 32.69 0.28 8.13
C LYS A 126 31.24 -0.15 8.30
N THR A 127 30.43 0.65 9.00
CA THR A 127 28.98 0.40 9.08
C THR A 127 28.33 1.14 7.93
N ASP A 128 27.97 0.40 6.88
CA ASP A 128 27.22 0.92 5.75
C ASP A 128 25.72 0.76 6.03
N LYS A 129 24.98 1.86 6.04
CA LYS A 129 23.52 1.83 6.07
C LYS A 129 23.04 1.47 4.66
N VAL A 130 22.62 0.22 4.44
CA VAL A 130 22.05 -0.24 3.18
C VAL A 130 20.55 -0.15 3.29
N THR A 131 19.97 0.84 2.63
CA THR A 131 18.51 0.91 2.45
C THR A 131 18.15 0.08 1.22
N SER A 132 17.47 -1.05 1.40
CA SER A 132 16.80 -1.76 0.31
C SER A 132 15.34 -1.29 0.21
N LEU A 133 14.89 -1.05 -1.02
CA LEU A 133 13.50 -0.77 -1.33
C LEU A 133 12.90 -2.06 -1.89
N GLU A 134 12.06 -2.73 -1.12
CA GLU A 134 11.30 -3.88 -1.59
C GLU A 134 9.98 -3.40 -2.20
N ARG A 135 9.69 -3.82 -3.42
CA ARG A 135 8.44 -3.48 -4.11
C ARG A 135 7.55 -4.71 -4.07
N GLU A 136 6.39 -4.57 -3.44
CA GLU A 136 5.38 -5.62 -3.36
C GLU A 136 4.15 -5.21 -4.17
N GLU A 137 3.70 -6.09 -5.05
CA GLU A 137 2.44 -5.88 -5.75
C GLU A 137 1.27 -6.36 -4.89
N PHE A 138 0.13 -5.67 -5.04
CA PHE A 138 -1.08 -6.08 -4.36
C PHE A 138 -2.32 -5.74 -5.19
N PHE A 139 -3.43 -6.38 -4.87
CA PHE A 139 -4.74 -5.91 -5.26
C PHE A 139 -5.79 -6.10 -4.18
N HIS A 140 -6.81 -5.27 -4.25
CA HIS A 140 -7.97 -5.28 -3.37
C HIS A 140 -9.20 -5.60 -4.18
N LEU A 141 -10.03 -6.49 -3.64
CA LEU A 141 -11.37 -6.74 -4.15
C LEU A 141 -12.37 -6.21 -3.13
N TYR A 142 -13.21 -5.28 -3.57
CA TYR A 142 -14.28 -4.70 -2.77
C TYR A 142 -15.61 -5.30 -3.18
N ALA A 143 -16.44 -5.51 -2.17
CA ALA A 143 -17.84 -5.87 -2.29
C ALA A 143 -18.59 -5.13 -1.18
N ASP A 144 -19.86 -4.83 -1.40
CA ASP A 144 -20.62 -4.06 -0.43
C ASP A 144 -20.83 -4.81 0.89
N GLY A 145 -20.89 -4.04 1.98
CA GLY A 145 -21.16 -4.54 3.33
C GLY A 145 -20.04 -5.38 3.98
N ARG A 146 -18.88 -5.58 3.34
CA ARG A 146 -17.81 -6.44 3.87
C ARG A 146 -16.40 -5.85 3.76
N PRO A 147 -15.44 -6.29 4.61
CA PRO A 147 -14.03 -5.97 4.45
C PRO A 147 -13.50 -6.31 3.05
N PRO A 148 -12.62 -5.48 2.46
CA PRO A 148 -11.98 -5.83 1.21
C PRO A 148 -11.03 -7.02 1.40
N LEU A 149 -11.00 -7.92 0.40
CA LEU A 149 -9.98 -8.94 0.31
C LEU A 149 -8.70 -8.32 -0.23
N VAL A 150 -7.58 -8.54 0.45
CA VAL A 150 -6.27 -7.99 0.08
C VAL A 150 -5.32 -9.11 -0.27
N PHE A 151 -4.92 -9.12 -1.53
CA PHE A 151 -3.97 -10.06 -2.10
C PHE A 151 -2.63 -9.35 -2.23
N ARG A 152 -1.60 -9.82 -1.52
CA ARG A 152 -0.23 -9.28 -1.64
C ARG A 152 0.67 -10.33 -2.23
N SER A 153 1.45 -9.97 -3.25
CA SER A 153 2.16 -10.95 -4.08
C SER A 153 3.09 -11.83 -3.27
N GLY A 154 3.80 -11.28 -2.28
CA GLY A 154 4.70 -12.02 -1.40
C GLY A 154 4.01 -12.80 -0.28
N ALA A 155 2.75 -12.48 0.04
CA ALA A 155 2.02 -13.07 1.15
C ALA A 155 1.10 -14.23 0.76
N LEU A 156 0.87 -14.47 -0.53
CA LEU A 156 -0.02 -15.53 -1.02
C LEU A 156 0.64 -16.92 -1.02
N ASP A 157 -0.21 -17.92 -0.92
CA ASP A 157 0.08 -19.31 -1.22
C ASP A 157 -0.54 -19.67 -2.57
N TYR A 158 0.31 -19.81 -3.59
CA TYR A 158 -0.11 -20.06 -4.96
C TYR A 158 -0.32 -21.55 -5.28
N ARG A 159 -0.15 -22.46 -4.30
CA ARG A 159 -0.28 -23.90 -4.54
C ARG A 159 -1.68 -24.30 -5.05
N SER A 160 -2.70 -23.46 -4.84
CA SER A 160 -4.04 -23.64 -5.41
C SER A 160 -4.06 -23.63 -6.95
N PHE A 161 -3.02 -23.08 -7.62
CA PHE A 161 -2.89 -23.21 -9.07
C PHE A 161 -2.52 -24.62 -9.54
N GLY A 162 -2.02 -25.49 -8.65
CA GLY A 162 -1.65 -26.86 -9.00
C GLY A 162 -0.73 -26.91 -10.23
N PRO A 163 -1.10 -27.61 -11.31
CA PRO A 163 -0.29 -27.67 -12.54
C PRO A 163 -0.10 -26.33 -13.26
N ALA A 164 -0.97 -25.34 -13.05
CA ALA A 164 -0.86 -24.01 -13.64
C ALA A 164 0.07 -23.07 -12.87
N LEU A 165 0.72 -23.55 -11.81
CA LEU A 165 1.67 -22.79 -11.02
C LEU A 165 2.83 -22.29 -11.90
N GLN A 166 3.07 -20.99 -11.85
CA GLN A 166 4.11 -20.31 -12.61
C GLN A 166 5.48 -20.36 -11.90
N PRO A 167 6.59 -20.18 -12.62
CA PRO A 167 7.95 -20.31 -12.05
C PRO A 167 8.33 -19.26 -11.00
N SER A 168 7.61 -18.14 -10.89
CA SER A 168 7.93 -17.06 -9.97
C SER A 168 6.70 -16.48 -9.28
N VAL A 169 6.88 -15.88 -8.11
CA VAL A 169 5.83 -15.13 -7.39
C VAL A 169 5.20 -14.09 -8.29
N GLN A 170 6.03 -13.35 -9.03
CA GLN A 170 5.59 -12.33 -9.96
C GLN A 170 4.70 -12.88 -11.07
N ALA A 171 5.12 -13.99 -11.70
CA ALA A 171 4.33 -14.63 -12.76
C ALA A 171 3.02 -15.20 -12.23
N ASN A 172 3.04 -15.80 -11.03
CA ASN A 172 1.83 -16.30 -10.38
C ASN A 172 0.86 -15.16 -10.04
N PHE A 173 1.36 -14.03 -9.55
CA PHE A 173 0.52 -12.88 -9.22
C PHE A 173 -0.09 -12.25 -10.48
N THR A 174 0.68 -12.11 -11.56
CA THR A 174 0.15 -11.68 -12.86
C THR A 174 -0.93 -12.64 -13.36
N HIS A 175 -0.68 -13.95 -13.30
CA HIS A 175 -1.66 -14.96 -13.70
C HIS A 175 -2.94 -14.88 -12.86
N LEU A 176 -2.83 -14.69 -11.55
CA LEU A 176 -3.98 -14.48 -10.66
C LEU A 176 -4.81 -13.26 -11.08
N VAL A 177 -4.16 -12.12 -11.32
CA VAL A 177 -4.82 -10.89 -11.75
C VAL A 177 -5.56 -11.13 -13.07
N GLU A 178 -4.94 -11.82 -14.03
CA GLU A 178 -5.58 -12.16 -15.31
C GLU A 178 -6.80 -13.05 -15.12
N GLN A 179 -6.71 -14.11 -14.30
CA GLN A 179 -7.85 -14.99 -14.03
C GLN A 179 -9.02 -14.24 -13.37
N VAL A 180 -8.75 -13.38 -12.37
CA VAL A 180 -9.81 -12.57 -11.74
C VAL A 180 -10.43 -11.59 -12.74
N ARG A 181 -9.62 -10.95 -13.59
CA ARG A 181 -10.13 -10.03 -14.62
C ARG A 181 -10.95 -10.72 -15.70
N GLN A 182 -10.53 -11.92 -16.13
CA GLN A 182 -11.26 -12.72 -17.10
C GLN A 182 -12.59 -13.22 -16.54
N ALA A 183 -12.59 -13.58 -15.25
CA ALA A 183 -13.79 -14.04 -14.58
C ALA A 183 -14.79 -12.88 -14.34
N PHE A 184 -14.32 -11.64 -14.09
CA PHE A 184 -15.16 -10.44 -13.90
C PHE A 184 -14.80 -9.28 -14.83
N PRO A 185 -15.12 -9.36 -16.13
CA PRO A 185 -14.80 -8.29 -17.07
C PRO A 185 -15.58 -6.99 -16.78
N GLU A 186 -16.76 -7.09 -16.16
CA GLU A 186 -17.65 -5.95 -15.86
C GLU A 186 -17.25 -5.16 -14.62
N VAL A 187 -16.43 -5.74 -13.73
CA VAL A 187 -16.04 -5.07 -12.48
C VAL A 187 -15.05 -3.93 -12.80
N PRO A 188 -15.28 -2.70 -12.30
CA PRO A 188 -14.35 -1.59 -12.48
C PRO A 188 -12.94 -1.98 -12.04
N TYR A 189 -12.00 -1.99 -12.99
CA TYR A 189 -10.59 -2.25 -12.75
C TYR A 189 -9.79 -0.94 -12.73
N ASN A 190 -9.05 -0.70 -11.66
CA ASN A 190 -8.20 0.48 -11.52
C ASN A 190 -6.80 0.11 -11.03
N GLU A 191 -5.77 0.63 -11.68
CA GLU A 191 -4.37 0.35 -11.35
C GLU A 191 -3.55 1.63 -11.10
N ARG A 192 -4.21 2.76 -10.84
CA ARG A 192 -3.52 4.04 -10.60
C ARG A 192 -2.54 3.95 -9.43
N LEU A 193 -2.73 3.03 -8.49
CA LEU A 193 -1.81 2.84 -7.37
C LEU A 193 -0.54 2.07 -7.73
N ALA A 194 -0.46 1.45 -8.92
CA ALA A 194 0.77 0.83 -9.40
C ALA A 194 1.80 1.89 -9.84
N ASN A 195 1.32 3.00 -10.39
CA ASN A 195 2.16 4.10 -10.88
C ASN A 195 2.53 5.08 -9.75
N ARG A 196 3.83 5.35 -9.59
CA ARG A 196 4.37 6.26 -8.56
C ARG A 196 3.86 7.71 -8.70
N GLN A 197 3.78 8.24 -9.92
CA GLN A 197 3.29 9.60 -10.16
C GLN A 197 1.80 9.70 -9.82
N SER A 198 1.01 8.71 -10.23
CA SER A 198 -0.41 8.64 -9.89
C SER A 198 -0.64 8.53 -8.38
N ARG A 199 0.14 7.72 -7.66
CA ARG A 199 0.13 7.68 -6.19
C ARG A 199 0.44 9.03 -5.57
N ALA A 200 1.52 9.69 -6.01
CA ALA A 200 1.91 11.00 -5.50
C ALA A 200 0.82 12.06 -5.73
N ARG A 201 0.10 12.01 -6.86
CA ARG A 201 -1.06 12.89 -7.13
C ARG A 201 -2.22 12.63 -6.18
N ILE A 202 -2.49 11.38 -5.82
CA ILE A 202 -3.56 11.01 -4.87
C ILE A 202 -3.18 11.42 -3.45
N LEU A 203 -1.92 11.21 -3.06
CA LEU A 203 -1.40 11.50 -1.73
C LEU A 203 -1.18 13.00 -1.50
N GLY A 204 -0.89 13.76 -2.56
CA GLY A 204 -0.55 15.18 -2.46
C GLY A 204 0.82 15.42 -1.82
N PRO A 205 1.18 16.71 -1.58
CA PRO A 205 2.53 17.09 -1.13
C PRO A 205 2.84 16.70 0.32
N GLY A 206 1.81 16.49 1.16
CA GLY A 206 1.97 16.22 2.59
C GLY A 206 2.09 14.73 2.95
N LEU A 207 1.80 13.82 2.03
CA LEU A 207 1.81 12.38 2.28
C LEU A 207 2.81 11.66 1.37
N THR A 208 3.47 10.65 1.95
CA THR A 208 4.46 9.82 1.26
C THR A 208 3.93 8.40 1.02
N ASP A 209 4.68 7.56 0.29
CA ASP A 209 4.33 6.14 0.04
C ASP A 209 4.09 5.34 1.35
N LYS A 210 4.58 5.81 2.52
CA LYS A 210 4.25 5.24 3.84
C LYS A 210 2.75 5.34 4.19
N HIS A 211 2.03 6.23 3.53
CA HIS A 211 0.61 6.47 3.71
C HIS A 211 -0.22 5.84 2.59
N LEU A 212 0.29 4.82 1.91
CA LEU A 212 -0.40 4.17 0.80
C LEU A 212 -1.83 3.71 1.15
N ASP A 213 -2.07 3.31 2.39
CA ASP A 213 -3.41 2.95 2.87
C ASP A 213 -4.43 4.08 2.75
N VAL A 214 -3.97 5.33 2.91
CA VAL A 214 -4.78 6.52 2.68
C VAL A 214 -5.15 6.64 1.21
N ALA A 215 -4.18 6.52 0.30
CA ALA A 215 -4.44 6.57 -1.14
C ALA A 215 -5.37 5.45 -1.61
N ILE A 216 -5.18 4.23 -1.09
CA ILE A 216 -6.07 3.09 -1.35
C ILE A 216 -7.50 3.44 -0.96
N SER A 217 -7.71 3.86 0.29
CA SER A 217 -9.05 4.10 0.83
C SER A 217 -9.74 5.27 0.14
N LEU A 218 -9.02 6.35 -0.16
CA LEU A 218 -9.54 7.49 -0.90
C LEU A 218 -9.98 7.09 -2.31
N LEU A 219 -9.12 6.37 -3.04
CA LEU A 219 -9.43 5.96 -4.40
C LEU A 219 -10.60 4.98 -4.43
N ALA A 220 -10.64 4.01 -3.52
CA ALA A 220 -11.76 3.08 -3.40
C ALA A 220 -13.08 3.83 -3.11
N ARG A 221 -13.07 4.79 -2.18
CA ARG A 221 -14.26 5.61 -1.88
C ARG A 221 -14.74 6.39 -3.10
N VAL A 222 -13.85 7.06 -3.82
CA VAL A 222 -14.22 7.87 -5.00
C VAL A 222 -14.78 7.01 -6.13
N LEU A 223 -14.22 5.82 -6.34
CA LEU A 223 -14.66 4.94 -7.43
C LEU A 223 -15.98 4.26 -7.10
N ARG A 224 -16.20 3.85 -5.85
CA ARG A 224 -17.43 3.15 -5.42
C ARG A 224 -18.64 4.06 -5.18
N VAL A 225 -18.44 5.37 -5.07
CA VAL A 225 -19.55 6.36 -5.02
C VAL A 225 -20.10 6.67 -6.42
N ARG A 226 -19.33 6.36 -7.47
CA ARG A 226 -19.69 6.67 -8.87
C ARG A 226 -20.26 5.48 -9.64
N SER A 227 -20.29 4.31 -9.03
CA SER A 227 -20.83 3.03 -9.52
C SER A 227 -22.21 2.81 -8.94
#